data_AF-A0A938AP99-F1
#
_entry.id   AF-A0A938AP99-F1
#
_cell.length_a   1.000
_cell.length_b   1.000
_cell.length_c   1.000
_cell.angle_alpha   90.00
_cell.angle_beta   90.00
_cell.angle_gamma   90.00
#
_symmetry.space_group_name_H-M   'P 1'
#
loop_
_entity.id
_entity.type
_entity.pdbx_description
1 polymer ?
#
loop_
_entity_poly.entity_id
_entity_poly.type
_entity_poly.pdbx_seq_one_letter_code
_entity_poly.pdbx_strand_id
1 'polypeptide(L)'
;EAAPARLHRRREPQVLATLKRLAQGDPRDRLVEAAASEGPAALAQLAAVAKLDEESAAAMVAELIAAGRVRRIGAGSSPGDGLLMESEAWGRLTNRARQVLQEYHHSFPLRVGVPREELKSRLRLESKVYLACLHSWGVEEQVREGAGVVALAGFRPSPSGSQQAAMERVMGQIAAAGFSPPSVKDMIDALGEEVYAYLVASGALVVVSPEVVFGADAYGKLVSGVLDLLAREGQATVARIRDEFDTSRKYVLALLAHLDSRGITVRDGDVRRPGPRASEG
;
A
#
# COMPACT_ATOMS: atom_id res chain seq x y z
N GLU A 1 -52.93 37.41 -3.58
CA GLU A 1 -51.73 38.12 -4.06
C GLU A 1 -51.36 39.20 -3.06
N ALA A 2 -50.22 39.05 -2.38
CA ALA A 2 -49.69 40.09 -1.48
C ALA A 2 -48.63 40.89 -2.25
N ALA A 3 -48.90 42.17 -2.48
CA ALA A 3 -47.96 43.09 -3.13
C ALA A 3 -46.69 43.27 -2.26
N PRO A 4 -45.49 43.39 -2.86
CA PRO A 4 -44.27 43.56 -2.09
C PRO A 4 -44.26 44.89 -1.34
N ALA A 5 -44.11 44.80 -0.01
CA ALA A 5 -44.00 45.94 0.88
C ALA A 5 -42.63 46.63 0.71
N ARG A 6 -42.65 47.80 0.07
CA ARG A 6 -41.55 48.77 -0.20
C ARG A 6 -40.86 48.61 -1.56
N LEU A 7 -41.04 49.64 -2.39
CA LEU A 7 -40.26 49.90 -3.59
C LEU A 7 -38.82 50.26 -3.20
N HIS A 8 -37.86 49.39 -3.50
CA HIS A 8 -36.44 49.65 -3.29
C HIS A 8 -35.93 50.82 -4.14
N ARG A 9 -35.09 51.69 -3.56
CA ARG A 9 -34.59 52.87 -4.26
C ARG A 9 -33.57 52.44 -5.33
N ARG A 10 -33.73 52.95 -6.55
CA ARG A 10 -32.87 52.64 -7.70
C ARG A 10 -31.40 52.94 -7.33
N ARG A 11 -30.53 51.91 -7.37
CA ARG A 11 -29.09 51.93 -6.98
C ARG A 11 -28.76 51.88 -5.48
N GLU A 12 -29.62 51.32 -4.64
CA GLU A 12 -29.22 51.00 -3.25
C GLU A 12 -28.01 50.04 -3.23
N PRO A 13 -26.90 50.39 -2.55
CA PRO A 13 -25.68 49.57 -2.54
C PRO A 13 -25.90 48.15 -2.01
N GLN A 14 -26.76 48.01 -0.99
CA GLN A 14 -27.10 46.71 -0.39
C GLN A 14 -27.94 45.85 -1.32
N VAL A 15 -28.86 46.45 -2.09
CA VAL A 15 -29.68 45.75 -3.09
C VAL A 15 -28.82 45.35 -4.29
N LEU A 16 -27.91 46.21 -4.75
CA LEU A 16 -26.94 45.87 -5.80
C LEU A 16 -25.96 44.77 -5.38
N ALA A 17 -25.47 44.77 -4.14
CA ALA A 17 -24.63 43.70 -3.61
C ALA A 17 -25.38 42.37 -3.48
N THR A 18 -26.66 42.42 -3.14
CA THR A 18 -27.53 41.23 -3.05
C THR A 18 -27.90 40.69 -4.43
N LEU A 19 -28.21 41.56 -5.39
CA LEU A 19 -28.46 41.18 -6.78
C LEU A 19 -27.19 40.67 -7.49
N LYS A 20 -26.00 41.21 -7.17
CA LYS A 20 -24.72 40.66 -7.64
C LYS A 20 -24.45 39.26 -7.07
N ARG A 21 -24.74 39.02 -5.78
CA ARG A 21 -24.67 37.68 -5.17
C ARG A 21 -25.65 36.71 -5.83
N LEU A 22 -26.88 37.15 -6.13
CA LEU A 22 -27.87 36.34 -6.81
C LEU A 22 -27.54 36.08 -8.30
N ALA A 23 -26.87 37.02 -8.97
CA ALA A 23 -26.49 36.90 -10.37
C ALA A 23 -25.16 36.15 -10.61
N GLN A 24 -24.30 36.04 -9.59
CA GLN A 24 -22.98 35.40 -9.67
C GLN A 24 -22.85 34.14 -8.79
N GLY A 25 -23.90 33.78 -8.03
CA GLY A 25 -23.87 32.73 -7.01
C GLY A 25 -23.16 33.19 -5.73
N ASP A 26 -23.42 32.52 -4.59
CA ASP A 26 -22.65 32.72 -3.37
C ASP A 26 -21.16 32.39 -3.67
N PRO A 27 -20.19 33.27 -3.37
CA PRO A 27 -18.77 32.96 -3.45
C PRO A 27 -18.38 31.60 -2.86
N ARG A 28 -19.05 31.16 -1.79
CA ARG A 28 -18.83 29.85 -1.19
C ARG A 28 -19.27 28.71 -2.11
N ASP A 29 -20.40 28.86 -2.78
CA ASP A 29 -20.90 27.85 -3.72
C ASP A 29 -20.00 27.73 -4.94
N ARG A 30 -19.42 28.85 -5.42
CA ARG A 30 -18.42 28.81 -6.51
C ARG A 30 -17.14 28.06 -6.12
N LEU A 31 -16.69 28.18 -4.86
CA LEU A 31 -15.56 27.40 -4.36
C LEU A 31 -15.88 25.90 -4.27
N VAL A 32 -17.09 25.55 -3.83
CA VAL A 32 -17.54 24.16 -3.79
C VAL A 32 -17.63 23.58 -5.19
N GLU A 33 -18.19 24.33 -6.15
CA GLU A 33 -18.27 23.93 -7.56
C GLU A 33 -16.87 23.73 -8.16
N ALA A 34 -15.93 24.65 -7.92
CA ALA A 34 -14.54 24.51 -8.34
C ALA A 34 -13.88 23.27 -7.73
N ALA A 35 -14.11 23.00 -6.44
CA ALA A 35 -13.58 21.83 -5.74
C ALA A 35 -14.22 20.50 -6.22
N ALA A 36 -15.42 20.55 -6.79
CA ALA A 36 -16.08 19.40 -7.39
C ALA A 36 -15.58 19.13 -8.83
N SER A 37 -15.31 20.19 -9.61
CA SER A 37 -14.91 20.08 -11.02
C SER A 37 -13.42 19.78 -11.22
N GLU A 38 -12.54 20.45 -10.45
CA GLU A 38 -11.09 20.29 -10.59
C GLU A 38 -10.58 18.98 -9.96
N GLY A 39 -11.36 18.39 -9.05
CA GLY A 39 -10.91 17.30 -8.18
C GLY A 39 -9.96 17.81 -7.09
N PRO A 40 -9.07 16.95 -6.55
CA PRO A 40 -8.13 17.35 -5.50
C PRO A 40 -7.15 18.44 -5.97
N ALA A 41 -7.33 19.67 -5.50
CA ALA A 41 -6.58 20.84 -5.96
C ALA A 41 -6.06 21.71 -4.81
N ALA A 42 -5.01 22.48 -5.05
CA ALA A 42 -4.49 23.43 -4.06
C ALA A 42 -5.43 24.65 -3.92
N LEU A 43 -5.40 25.32 -2.75
CA LEU A 43 -6.23 26.50 -2.49
C LEU A 43 -6.09 27.57 -3.57
N ALA A 44 -4.86 27.90 -3.99
CA ALA A 44 -4.60 28.90 -5.01
C ALA A 44 -5.28 28.57 -6.36
N GLN A 45 -5.33 27.30 -6.75
CA GLN A 45 -6.00 26.86 -7.97
C GLN A 45 -7.52 27.01 -7.84
N LEU A 46 -8.10 26.59 -6.72
CA LEU A 46 -9.53 26.75 -6.46
C LEU A 46 -9.94 28.23 -6.40
N ALA A 47 -9.13 29.08 -5.77
CA ALA A 47 -9.34 30.52 -5.72
C ALA A 47 -9.34 31.15 -7.12
N ALA A 48 -8.40 30.74 -7.98
CA ALA A 48 -8.32 31.20 -9.37
C ALA A 48 -9.56 30.82 -10.19
N VAL A 49 -10.02 29.57 -10.09
CA VAL A 49 -11.23 29.08 -10.79
C VAL A 49 -12.49 29.77 -10.25
N ALA A 50 -12.60 29.92 -8.93
CA ALA A 50 -13.70 30.63 -8.29
C ALA A 50 -13.65 32.16 -8.47
N LYS A 51 -12.57 32.70 -9.06
CA LYS A 51 -12.32 34.14 -9.24
C LYS A 51 -12.40 34.90 -7.92
N LEU A 52 -11.68 34.40 -6.92
CA LEU A 52 -11.54 34.98 -5.59
C LEU A 52 -10.06 35.26 -5.30
N ASP A 53 -9.79 36.24 -4.46
CA ASP A 53 -8.47 36.40 -3.85
C ASP A 53 -8.20 35.26 -2.85
N GLU A 54 -6.92 34.95 -2.67
CA GLU A 54 -6.49 33.80 -1.88
C GLU A 54 -6.84 33.93 -0.39
N GLU A 55 -6.79 35.14 0.16
CA GLU A 55 -7.11 35.42 1.56
C GLU A 55 -8.60 35.17 1.86
N SER A 56 -9.49 35.71 1.02
CA SER A 56 -10.92 35.47 1.11
C SER A 56 -11.26 33.99 0.87
N ALA A 57 -10.59 33.34 -0.08
CA ALA A 57 -10.78 31.91 -0.35
C ALA A 57 -10.36 31.04 0.85
N ALA A 58 -9.24 31.37 1.52
CA ALA A 58 -8.77 30.66 2.70
C ALA A 58 -9.80 30.69 3.84
N ALA A 59 -10.37 31.86 4.13
CA ALA A 59 -11.40 32.03 5.16
C ALA A 59 -12.67 31.23 4.81
N MET A 60 -13.13 31.31 3.57
CA MET A 60 -14.31 30.56 3.10
C MET A 60 -14.09 29.05 3.14
N VAL A 61 -12.90 28.56 2.75
CA VAL A 61 -12.56 27.13 2.81
C VAL A 61 -12.56 26.62 4.25
N ALA A 62 -12.08 27.41 5.21
CA ALA A 62 -12.13 27.02 6.62
C ALA A 62 -13.59 26.82 7.10
N GLU A 63 -14.50 27.73 6.73
CA GLU A 63 -15.93 27.59 7.03
C GLU A 63 -16.56 26.39 6.31
N LEU A 64 -16.21 26.16 5.04
CA LEU A 64 -16.72 25.03 4.24
C LEU A 64 -16.23 23.67 4.77
N ILE A 65 -15.01 23.62 5.31
CA ILE A 65 -14.49 22.45 6.01
C ILE A 65 -15.25 22.21 7.30
N ALA A 66 -15.48 23.25 8.11
CA ALA A 66 -16.27 23.14 9.33
C ALA A 66 -17.73 22.70 9.06
N ALA A 67 -18.29 23.14 7.93
CA ALA A 67 -19.61 22.73 7.44
C ALA A 67 -19.62 21.37 6.73
N GLY A 68 -18.47 20.71 6.55
CA GLY A 68 -18.35 19.40 5.91
C GLY A 68 -18.61 19.38 4.40
N ARG A 69 -18.64 20.53 3.72
CA ARG A 69 -18.85 20.63 2.26
C ARG A 69 -17.55 20.45 1.46
N VAL A 70 -16.43 20.87 2.04
CA VAL A 70 -15.09 20.71 1.48
C VAL A 70 -14.25 19.97 2.51
N ARG A 71 -13.27 19.21 2.05
CA ARG A 71 -12.34 18.50 2.92
C ARG A 71 -10.92 18.57 2.40
N ARG A 72 -9.98 18.34 3.31
CA ARG A 72 -8.55 18.19 3.00
C ARG A 72 -8.22 16.73 2.69
N ILE A 73 -7.29 16.55 1.76
CA ILE A 73 -6.75 15.28 1.32
C ILE A 73 -5.21 15.37 1.38
N GLY A 74 -4.58 14.31 1.89
CA GLY A 74 -3.13 14.22 2.11
C GLY A 74 -2.69 14.65 3.51
N ALA A 75 -1.38 14.62 3.73
CA ALA A 75 -0.73 14.83 5.04
C ALA A 75 -0.67 16.31 5.50
N GLY A 76 -1.46 17.17 4.88
CA GLY A 76 -1.38 18.60 5.08
C GLY A 76 -2.26 19.10 6.23
N SER A 77 -1.64 19.73 7.22
CA SER A 77 -2.32 20.21 8.45
C SER A 77 -2.90 21.63 8.33
N SER A 78 -2.53 22.38 7.28
CA SER A 78 -2.91 23.80 7.08
C SER A 78 -3.81 23.99 5.85
N PRO A 79 -4.61 25.06 5.75
CA PRO A 79 -5.44 25.32 4.56
C PRO A 79 -4.64 25.45 3.25
N GLY A 80 -3.36 25.85 3.32
CA GLY A 80 -2.44 25.95 2.19
C GLY A 80 -1.55 24.73 1.95
N ASP A 81 -1.46 23.83 2.94
CA ASP A 81 -0.72 22.57 2.83
C ASP A 81 -1.73 21.44 2.71
N GLY A 82 -1.90 20.91 1.50
CA GLY A 82 -2.85 19.83 1.22
C GLY A 82 -3.68 20.09 -0.03
N LEU A 83 -4.32 19.05 -0.52
CA LEU A 83 -5.30 19.17 -1.61
C LEU A 83 -6.68 19.31 -0.99
N LEU A 84 -7.50 20.18 -1.56
CA LEU A 84 -8.89 20.41 -1.19
C LEU A 84 -9.78 19.74 -2.21
N MET A 85 -10.89 19.18 -1.74
CA MET A 85 -11.89 18.55 -2.60
C MET A 85 -13.27 18.69 -1.97
N GLU A 86 -14.30 18.73 -2.81
CA GLU A 86 -15.69 18.65 -2.37
C GLU A 86 -15.98 17.28 -1.72
N SER A 87 -16.74 17.28 -0.62
CA SER A 87 -16.92 16.09 0.22
C SER A 87 -17.68 14.94 -0.46
N GLU A 88 -18.70 15.23 -1.25
CA GLU A 88 -19.41 14.20 -2.02
C GLU A 88 -18.54 13.65 -3.15
N ALA A 89 -17.76 14.49 -3.83
CA ALA A 89 -16.82 14.09 -4.86
C ALA A 89 -15.74 13.16 -4.29
N TRP A 90 -15.25 13.43 -3.08
CA TRP A 90 -14.39 12.51 -2.36
C TRP A 90 -15.09 11.18 -2.06
N GLY A 91 -16.36 11.22 -1.62
CA GLY A 91 -17.15 10.01 -1.39
C GLY A 91 -17.27 9.14 -2.65
N ARG A 92 -17.55 9.78 -3.80
CA ARG A 92 -17.58 9.11 -5.12
C ARG A 92 -16.23 8.49 -5.48
N LEU A 93 -15.13 9.25 -5.31
CA LEU A 93 -13.78 8.76 -5.61
C LEU A 93 -13.39 7.58 -4.70
N THR A 94 -13.70 7.67 -3.41
CA THR A 94 -13.45 6.62 -2.42
C THR A 94 -14.23 5.36 -2.76
N ASN A 95 -15.53 5.48 -3.11
CA ASN A 95 -16.33 4.34 -3.52
C ASN A 95 -15.80 3.68 -4.80
N ARG A 96 -15.36 4.47 -5.77
CA ARG A 96 -14.71 3.95 -6.98
C ARG A 96 -13.42 3.18 -6.65
N ALA A 97 -12.57 3.72 -5.77
CA ALA A 97 -11.36 3.03 -5.31
C ALA A 97 -11.69 1.71 -4.61
N ARG A 98 -12.68 1.72 -3.71
CA ARG A 98 -13.15 0.51 -3.02
C ARG A 98 -13.68 -0.53 -4.00
N GLN A 99 -14.46 -0.11 -5.00
CA GLN A 99 -14.98 -1.02 -6.03
C GLN A 99 -13.85 -1.68 -6.83
N VAL A 100 -12.86 -0.91 -7.29
CA VAL A 100 -11.68 -1.44 -7.99
C VAL A 100 -10.95 -2.48 -7.14
N LEU A 101 -10.76 -2.20 -5.85
CA LEU A 101 -10.13 -3.13 -4.91
C LEU A 101 -11.00 -4.39 -4.70
N GLN A 102 -12.31 -4.25 -4.53
CA GLN A 102 -13.25 -5.37 -4.37
C GLN A 102 -13.24 -6.30 -5.58
N GLU A 103 -13.33 -5.75 -6.79
CA GLU A 103 -13.28 -6.50 -8.05
C GLU A 103 -11.94 -7.25 -8.20
N TYR A 104 -10.84 -6.61 -7.84
CA TYR A 104 -9.53 -7.24 -7.87
C TYR A 104 -9.43 -8.39 -6.86
N HIS A 105 -9.85 -8.18 -5.60
CA HIS A 105 -9.82 -9.23 -4.57
C HIS A 105 -10.73 -10.40 -4.91
N HIS A 106 -11.87 -10.15 -5.55
CA HIS A 106 -12.75 -11.21 -6.03
C HIS A 106 -12.10 -12.03 -7.15
N SER A 107 -11.41 -11.36 -8.08
CA SER A 107 -10.72 -12.00 -9.20
C SER A 107 -9.45 -12.73 -8.78
N PHE A 108 -8.78 -12.24 -7.73
CA PHE A 108 -7.51 -12.77 -7.22
C PHE A 108 -7.53 -12.93 -5.69
N PRO A 109 -8.29 -13.90 -5.13
CA PRO A 109 -8.49 -14.04 -3.69
C PRO A 109 -7.23 -14.33 -2.89
N LEU A 110 -6.15 -14.78 -3.55
CA LEU A 110 -4.87 -15.10 -2.92
C LEU A 110 -3.87 -13.94 -2.93
N ARG A 111 -4.10 -12.89 -3.71
CA ARG A 111 -3.17 -11.76 -3.79
C ARG A 111 -3.39 -10.81 -2.62
N VAL A 112 -2.32 -10.44 -1.92
CA VAL A 112 -2.36 -9.60 -0.71
C VAL A 112 -2.84 -8.16 -0.93
N GLY A 113 -2.92 -7.71 -2.18
CA GLY A 113 -3.43 -6.41 -2.60
C GLY A 113 -3.17 -6.14 -4.08
N VAL A 114 -3.61 -4.96 -4.54
CA VAL A 114 -3.40 -4.43 -5.90
C VAL A 114 -2.08 -3.67 -5.95
N PRO A 115 -1.22 -3.87 -6.98
CA PRO A 115 -0.04 -3.04 -7.17
C PRO A 115 -0.39 -1.54 -7.17
N ARG A 116 0.40 -0.72 -6.47
CA ARG A 116 0.13 0.73 -6.34
C ARG A 116 -0.04 1.42 -7.68
N GLU A 117 0.79 1.09 -8.66
CA GLU A 117 0.74 1.67 -10.00
C GLU A 117 -0.50 1.22 -10.79
N GLU A 118 -0.94 -0.02 -10.59
CA GLU A 118 -2.16 -0.53 -11.22
C GLU A 118 -3.40 0.18 -10.68
N LEU A 119 -3.52 0.33 -9.34
CA LEU A 119 -4.62 1.07 -8.74
C LEU A 119 -4.65 2.53 -9.21
N LYS A 120 -3.49 3.21 -9.26
CA LYS A 120 -3.37 4.57 -9.79
C LYS A 120 -3.87 4.66 -11.23
N SER A 121 -3.44 3.74 -12.09
CA SER A 121 -3.84 3.69 -13.50
C SER A 121 -5.34 3.45 -13.68
N ARG A 122 -5.93 2.51 -12.93
CA ARG A 122 -7.38 2.24 -12.95
C ARG A 122 -8.21 3.43 -12.45
N LEU A 123 -7.68 4.21 -11.50
CA LEU A 123 -8.31 5.43 -11.00
C LEU A 123 -8.09 6.64 -11.92
N ARG A 124 -7.08 6.61 -12.79
CA ARG A 124 -6.66 7.70 -13.67
C ARG A 124 -6.30 8.97 -12.88
N LEU A 125 -5.52 8.79 -11.81
CA LEU A 125 -5.07 9.88 -10.95
C LEU A 125 -3.61 10.23 -11.22
N GLU A 126 -3.30 11.52 -11.19
CA GLU A 126 -1.92 12.01 -11.19
C GLU A 126 -1.19 11.59 -9.92
N SER A 127 0.13 11.38 -10.02
CA SER A 127 0.94 10.82 -8.92
C SER A 127 0.81 11.60 -7.61
N LYS A 128 0.85 12.94 -7.65
CA LYS A 128 0.69 13.79 -6.46
C LYS A 128 -0.68 13.62 -5.80
N VAL A 129 -1.73 13.59 -6.62
CA VAL A 129 -3.12 13.42 -6.16
C VAL A 129 -3.33 12.02 -5.58
N TYR A 130 -2.82 11.01 -6.26
CA TYR A 130 -2.92 9.62 -5.82
C TYR A 130 -2.26 9.39 -4.46
N LEU A 131 -1.06 9.94 -4.23
CA LEU A 131 -0.37 9.85 -2.94
C LEU A 131 -1.17 10.54 -1.83
N ALA A 132 -1.76 11.70 -2.10
CA ALA A 132 -2.62 12.39 -1.13
C ALA A 132 -3.87 11.56 -0.80
N CYS A 133 -4.50 10.97 -1.82
CA CYS A 133 -5.67 10.10 -1.63
C CYS A 133 -5.32 8.84 -0.83
N LEU A 134 -4.22 8.16 -1.17
CA LEU A 134 -3.73 6.99 -0.43
C LEU A 134 -3.48 7.30 1.05
N HIS A 135 -2.86 8.45 1.34
CA HIS A 135 -2.64 8.87 2.71
C HIS A 135 -3.96 9.04 3.46
N SER A 136 -4.91 9.79 2.89
CA SER A 136 -6.23 10.00 3.53
C SER A 136 -7.02 8.70 3.69
N TRP A 137 -7.03 7.82 2.67
CA TRP A 137 -7.68 6.50 2.80
C TRP A 137 -7.01 5.60 3.85
N GLY A 138 -5.69 5.72 4.04
CA GLY A 138 -4.98 5.00 5.09
C GLY A 138 -5.35 5.51 6.49
N VAL A 139 -5.40 6.83 6.68
CA VAL A 139 -5.83 7.46 7.95
C VAL A 139 -7.29 7.14 8.27
N GLU A 140 -8.15 7.06 7.25
CA GLU A 140 -9.56 6.70 7.38
C GLU A 140 -9.83 5.19 7.44
N GLU A 141 -8.76 4.37 7.53
CA GLU A 141 -8.83 2.90 7.58
C GLU A 141 -9.65 2.28 6.43
N GLN A 142 -9.72 2.97 5.27
CA GLN A 142 -10.39 2.44 4.08
C GLN A 142 -9.49 1.43 3.37
N VAL A 143 -8.18 1.68 3.39
CA VAL A 143 -7.17 0.86 2.73
C VAL A 143 -5.98 0.62 3.64
N ARG A 144 -5.25 -0.45 3.36
CA ARG A 144 -3.94 -0.76 3.93
C ARG A 144 -2.89 -0.77 2.82
N GLU A 145 -1.74 -0.18 3.09
CA GLU A 145 -0.58 -0.17 2.19
C GLU A 145 0.54 -1.03 2.79
N GLY A 146 1.25 -1.78 1.95
CA GLY A 146 2.45 -2.50 2.34
C GLY A 146 3.10 -3.20 1.16
N ALA A 147 4.43 -3.36 1.18
CA ALA A 147 5.18 -4.09 0.15
C ALA A 147 4.83 -3.71 -1.32
N GLY A 148 4.54 -2.43 -1.58
CA GLY A 148 4.21 -1.95 -2.92
C GLY A 148 2.78 -2.24 -3.41
N VAL A 149 1.91 -2.76 -2.54
CA VAL A 149 0.50 -3.05 -2.85
C VAL A 149 -0.45 -2.26 -1.93
N VAL A 150 -1.71 -2.16 -2.37
CA VAL A 150 -2.83 -1.54 -1.67
C VAL A 150 -3.98 -2.53 -1.61
N ALA A 151 -4.56 -2.72 -0.43
CA ALA A 151 -5.75 -3.55 -0.23
C ALA A 151 -6.79 -2.80 0.59
N LEU A 152 -8.02 -3.30 0.61
CA LEU A 152 -9.02 -2.85 1.58
C LEU A 152 -8.53 -3.21 2.97
N ALA A 153 -8.75 -2.34 3.96
CA ALA A 153 -8.24 -2.58 5.32
C ALA A 153 -8.71 -3.93 5.90
N GLY A 154 -9.96 -4.32 5.62
CA GLY A 154 -10.54 -5.59 6.06
C GLY A 154 -10.30 -6.79 5.15
N PHE A 155 -9.62 -6.63 4.00
CA PHE A 155 -9.40 -7.76 3.09
C PHE A 155 -8.32 -8.69 3.63
N ARG A 156 -8.66 -9.99 3.69
CA ARG A 156 -7.72 -11.07 3.98
C ARG A 156 -7.80 -12.08 2.85
N PRO A 157 -6.66 -12.48 2.26
CA PRO A 157 -6.66 -13.55 1.29
C PRO A 157 -7.31 -14.81 1.85
N SER A 158 -8.15 -15.44 1.06
CA SER A 158 -8.91 -16.63 1.46
C SER A 158 -8.74 -17.71 0.42
N PRO A 159 -7.86 -18.70 0.68
CA PRO A 159 -7.77 -19.89 -0.16
C PRO A 159 -9.08 -20.67 -0.16
N SER A 160 -9.44 -21.23 -1.31
CA SER A 160 -10.51 -22.23 -1.42
C SER A 160 -10.15 -23.51 -0.68
N GLY A 161 -11.13 -24.36 -0.39
CA GLY A 161 -10.89 -25.63 0.32
C GLY A 161 -9.91 -26.56 -0.40
N SER A 162 -9.91 -26.59 -1.74
CA SER A 162 -8.95 -27.37 -2.52
C SER A 162 -7.54 -26.80 -2.46
N GLN A 163 -7.39 -25.48 -2.50
CA GLN A 163 -6.10 -24.80 -2.33
C GLN A 163 -5.54 -25.01 -0.92
N GLN A 164 -6.38 -24.91 0.10
CA GLN A 164 -5.99 -25.16 1.49
C GLN A 164 -5.48 -26.60 1.67
N ALA A 165 -6.19 -27.60 1.14
CA ALA A 165 -5.75 -28.99 1.19
C ALA A 165 -4.43 -29.22 0.41
N ALA A 166 -4.20 -28.47 -0.67
CA ALA A 166 -2.94 -28.52 -1.40
C ALA A 166 -1.77 -27.90 -0.61
N MET A 167 -2.01 -26.74 0.02
CA MET A 167 -1.05 -26.08 0.90
C MET A 167 -0.65 -26.99 2.06
N GLU A 168 -1.61 -27.60 2.75
CA GLU A 168 -1.34 -28.49 3.88
C GLU A 168 -0.48 -29.69 3.48
N ARG A 169 -0.77 -30.30 2.32
CA ARG A 169 0.02 -31.43 1.81
C ARG A 169 1.46 -31.03 1.51
N VAL A 170 1.67 -29.93 0.79
CA VAL A 170 3.02 -29.49 0.38
C VAL A 170 3.81 -28.97 1.58
N MET A 171 3.18 -28.24 2.49
CA MET A 171 3.84 -27.81 3.73
C MET A 171 4.22 -29.02 4.61
N GLY A 172 3.39 -30.06 4.65
CA GLY A 172 3.73 -31.32 5.31
C GLY A 172 4.93 -32.03 4.67
N GLN A 173 5.02 -32.04 3.33
CA GLN A 173 6.17 -32.56 2.60
C GLN A 173 7.44 -31.76 2.89
N ILE A 174 7.36 -30.43 2.91
CA ILE A 174 8.49 -29.55 3.26
C ILE A 174 8.97 -29.82 4.69
N ALA A 175 8.04 -29.94 5.64
CA ALA A 175 8.38 -30.23 7.04
C ALA A 175 9.07 -31.60 7.18
N ALA A 176 8.59 -32.63 6.47
CA ALA A 176 9.18 -33.96 6.48
C ALA A 176 10.55 -34.02 5.77
N ALA A 177 10.78 -33.18 4.76
CA ALA A 177 12.04 -33.11 4.02
C ALA A 177 13.17 -32.38 4.78
N GLY A 178 12.87 -31.77 5.94
CA GLY A 178 13.85 -31.07 6.78
C GLY A 178 14.57 -29.95 6.03
N PHE A 179 15.88 -30.09 5.85
CA PHE A 179 16.73 -29.09 5.18
C PHE A 179 17.00 -29.40 3.70
N SER A 180 16.22 -30.31 3.11
CA SER A 180 16.29 -30.69 1.69
C SER A 180 14.92 -30.57 0.99
N PRO A 181 14.33 -29.36 0.94
CA PRO A 181 12.98 -29.16 0.41
C PRO A 181 12.87 -29.49 -1.10
N PRO A 182 11.65 -29.77 -1.60
CA PRO A 182 11.39 -29.90 -3.04
C PRO A 182 11.85 -28.68 -3.83
N SER A 183 12.07 -28.83 -5.14
CA SER A 183 12.47 -27.69 -5.98
C SER A 183 11.31 -26.71 -6.17
N VAL A 184 11.62 -25.44 -6.44
CA VAL A 184 10.61 -24.39 -6.75
C VAL A 184 9.64 -24.84 -7.84
N LYS A 185 10.16 -25.54 -8.87
CA LYS A 185 9.34 -26.09 -9.94
C LYS A 185 8.34 -27.13 -9.43
N ASP A 186 8.79 -28.10 -8.63
CA ASP A 186 7.91 -29.15 -8.10
C ASP A 186 6.81 -28.57 -7.20
N MET A 187 7.10 -27.51 -6.45
CA MET A 187 6.09 -26.82 -5.64
C MET A 187 5.08 -26.07 -6.50
N ILE A 188 5.53 -25.37 -7.54
CA ILE A 188 4.62 -24.69 -8.47
C ILE A 188 3.74 -25.71 -9.19
N ASP A 189 4.30 -26.84 -9.62
CA ASP A 189 3.54 -27.92 -10.26
C ASP A 189 2.49 -28.52 -9.31
N ALA A 190 2.79 -28.62 -8.00
CA ALA A 190 1.87 -29.16 -7.00
C ALA A 190 0.82 -28.17 -6.46
N LEU A 191 1.14 -26.88 -6.40
CA LEU A 191 0.31 -25.82 -5.79
C LEU A 191 -0.41 -24.93 -6.81
N GLY A 192 0.17 -24.79 -8.00
CA GLY A 192 -0.09 -23.70 -8.92
C GLY A 192 0.65 -22.41 -8.51
N GLU A 193 0.91 -21.55 -9.51
CA GLU A 193 1.69 -20.32 -9.33
C GLU A 193 1.08 -19.36 -8.29
N GLU A 194 -0.24 -19.20 -8.26
CA GLU A 194 -0.88 -18.24 -7.34
C GLU A 194 -0.79 -18.66 -5.88
N VAL A 195 -0.94 -19.96 -5.59
CA VAL A 195 -0.84 -20.49 -4.22
C VAL A 195 0.61 -20.45 -3.75
N TYR A 196 1.56 -20.79 -4.62
CA TYR A 196 2.98 -20.65 -4.34
C TYR A 196 3.34 -19.19 -4.01
N ALA A 197 2.93 -18.25 -4.86
CA ALA A 197 3.16 -16.82 -4.65
C ALA A 197 2.52 -16.32 -3.34
N TYR A 198 1.33 -16.81 -2.99
CA TYR A 198 0.67 -16.50 -1.72
C TYR A 198 1.46 -17.00 -0.50
N LEU A 199 2.00 -18.23 -0.55
CA LEU A 199 2.82 -18.78 0.53
C LEU A 199 4.13 -18.01 0.71
N VAL A 200 4.74 -17.54 -0.38
CA VAL A 200 5.92 -16.67 -0.32
C VAL A 200 5.55 -15.30 0.26
N ALA A 201 4.47 -14.68 -0.23
CA ALA A 201 4.02 -13.37 0.23
C ALA A 201 3.57 -13.35 1.70
N SER A 202 3.01 -14.46 2.20
CA SER A 202 2.64 -14.62 3.61
C SER A 202 3.83 -14.92 4.53
N GLY A 203 5.01 -15.19 3.96
CA GLY A 203 6.22 -15.54 4.70
C GLY A 203 6.28 -17.00 5.15
N ALA A 204 5.30 -17.84 4.79
CA ALA A 204 5.33 -19.27 5.07
C ALA A 204 6.48 -19.98 4.32
N LEU A 205 6.82 -19.46 3.14
CA LEU A 205 7.94 -19.89 2.33
C LEU A 205 8.98 -18.77 2.18
N VAL A 206 10.25 -19.09 2.36
CA VAL A 206 11.38 -18.17 2.24
C VAL A 206 12.22 -18.57 1.04
N VAL A 207 12.18 -17.76 -0.01
CA VAL A 207 12.97 -17.96 -1.23
C VAL A 207 14.40 -17.52 -0.97
N VAL A 208 15.36 -18.44 -1.15
CA VAL A 208 16.79 -18.13 -1.01
C VAL A 208 17.51 -18.12 -2.35
N SER A 209 16.93 -18.77 -3.37
CA SER A 209 17.39 -18.70 -4.76
C SER A 209 16.23 -19.04 -5.71
N PRO A 210 16.38 -18.81 -7.03
CA PRO A 210 15.34 -19.19 -8.01
C PRO A 210 14.97 -20.68 -8.00
N GLU A 211 15.84 -21.55 -7.47
CA GLU A 211 15.60 -23.00 -7.43
C GLU A 211 15.30 -23.54 -6.03
N VAL A 212 15.58 -22.77 -4.97
CA VAL A 212 15.52 -23.24 -3.58
C VAL A 212 14.66 -22.28 -2.75
N VAL A 213 13.66 -22.87 -2.10
CA VAL A 213 12.84 -22.23 -1.07
C VAL A 213 12.88 -23.11 0.18
N PHE A 214 12.77 -22.50 1.35
CA PHE A 214 12.59 -23.23 2.61
C PHE A 214 11.25 -22.87 3.23
N GLY A 215 10.68 -23.78 4.02
CA GLY A 215 9.64 -23.38 4.98
C GLY A 215 10.23 -22.42 6.01
N ALA A 216 9.44 -21.46 6.50
CA ALA A 216 9.87 -20.44 7.45
C ALA A 216 10.62 -21.01 8.67
N ASP A 217 10.07 -22.08 9.27
CA ASP A 217 10.66 -22.74 10.43
C ASP A 217 12.02 -23.39 10.11
N ALA A 218 12.13 -24.05 8.96
CA ALA A 218 13.37 -24.68 8.51
C ALA A 218 14.44 -23.61 8.19
N TYR A 219 14.03 -22.51 7.56
CA TYR A 219 14.89 -21.37 7.30
C TYR A 219 15.44 -20.79 8.62
N GLY A 220 14.57 -20.52 9.60
CA GLY A 220 15.01 -19.98 10.90
C GLY A 220 16.02 -20.89 11.61
N LYS A 221 15.76 -22.21 11.62
CA LYS A 221 16.70 -23.20 12.18
C LYS A 221 18.05 -23.21 11.45
N LEU A 222 18.04 -23.13 10.12
CA LEU A 222 19.25 -23.07 9.31
C LEU A 222 20.07 -21.82 9.62
N VAL A 223 19.44 -20.64 9.66
CA VAL A 223 20.15 -19.39 9.94
C VAL A 223 20.74 -19.38 11.35
N SER A 224 19.94 -19.75 12.36
CA SER A 224 20.41 -19.86 13.75
C SER A 224 21.60 -20.83 13.85
N GLY A 225 21.48 -22.04 13.28
CA GLY A 225 22.56 -23.03 13.37
C GLY A 225 23.84 -22.59 12.64
N VAL A 226 23.72 -21.85 11.52
CA VAL A 226 24.89 -21.28 10.83
C VAL A 226 25.56 -20.25 11.72
N LEU A 227 24.79 -19.33 12.31
CA LEU A 227 25.34 -18.29 13.19
C LEU A 227 25.96 -18.88 14.45
N ASP A 228 25.33 -19.88 15.06
CA ASP A 228 25.86 -20.60 16.22
C ASP A 228 27.17 -21.32 15.88
N LEU A 229 27.24 -22.00 14.73
CA LEU A 229 28.45 -22.64 14.24
C LEU A 229 29.58 -21.61 14.04
N LEU A 230 29.28 -20.48 13.40
CA LEU A 230 30.25 -19.42 13.16
C LEU A 230 30.68 -18.70 14.45
N ALA A 231 29.79 -18.57 15.44
CA ALA A 231 30.13 -18.03 16.75
C ALA A 231 31.06 -18.96 17.53
N ARG A 232 30.86 -20.28 17.42
CA ARG A 232 31.69 -21.30 18.08
C ARG A 232 33.06 -21.48 17.42
N GLU A 233 33.10 -21.54 16.09
CA GLU A 233 34.32 -21.88 15.33
C GLU A 233 35.03 -20.66 14.73
N GLY A 234 34.40 -19.47 14.77
CA GLY A 234 34.89 -18.22 14.17
C GLY A 234 34.74 -18.16 12.65
N GLN A 235 34.92 -19.30 11.97
CA GLN A 235 34.72 -19.47 10.54
C GLN A 235 34.37 -20.92 10.21
N ALA A 236 33.63 -21.16 9.12
CA ALA A 236 33.29 -22.51 8.69
C ALA A 236 33.34 -22.65 7.16
N THR A 237 33.77 -23.81 6.67
CA THR A 237 33.68 -24.15 5.24
C THR A 237 32.26 -24.55 4.86
N VAL A 238 31.93 -24.50 3.56
CA VAL A 238 30.65 -25.02 3.04
C VAL A 238 30.45 -26.49 3.40
N ALA A 239 31.52 -27.30 3.41
CA ALA A 239 31.43 -28.71 3.79
C ALA A 239 31.08 -28.87 5.27
N ARG A 240 31.72 -28.10 6.16
CA ARG A 240 31.41 -28.14 7.60
C ARG A 240 29.96 -27.74 7.89
N ILE A 241 29.48 -26.68 7.25
CA ILE A 241 28.08 -26.22 7.38
C ILE A 241 27.12 -27.27 6.86
N ARG A 242 27.41 -27.88 5.70
CA ARG A 242 26.60 -28.98 5.15
C ARG A 242 26.49 -30.14 6.13
N ASP A 243 27.60 -30.55 6.72
CA ASP A 243 27.67 -31.69 7.64
C ASP A 243 26.92 -31.42 8.95
N GLU A 244 26.86 -30.16 9.41
CA GLU A 244 26.07 -29.75 10.58
C GLU A 244 24.56 -29.95 10.37
N PHE A 245 24.07 -29.79 9.14
CA PHE A 245 22.64 -29.87 8.81
C PHE A 245 22.23 -31.14 8.06
N ASP A 246 23.15 -32.08 7.84
CA ASP A 246 22.93 -33.31 7.05
C ASP A 246 22.12 -33.05 5.75
N THR A 247 22.56 -32.06 4.98
CA THR A 247 21.87 -31.64 3.75
C THR A 247 22.79 -31.70 2.54
N SER A 248 22.24 -31.48 1.34
CA SER A 248 23.04 -31.45 0.13
C SER A 248 23.81 -30.13 -0.02
N ARG A 249 24.92 -30.18 -0.77
CA ARG A 249 25.71 -28.98 -1.09
C ARG A 249 24.90 -27.93 -1.85
N LYS A 250 23.90 -28.35 -2.65
CA LYS A 250 23.02 -27.43 -3.39
C LYS A 250 22.30 -26.48 -2.44
N TYR A 251 21.68 -27.00 -1.38
CA TYR A 251 20.87 -26.24 -0.43
C TYR A 251 21.72 -25.29 0.41
N VAL A 252 22.85 -25.77 0.94
CA VAL A 252 23.77 -24.94 1.74
C VAL A 252 24.37 -23.81 0.91
N LEU A 253 24.77 -24.06 -0.33
CA LEU A 253 25.30 -23.00 -1.20
C LEU A 253 24.24 -21.93 -1.49
N ALA A 254 23.00 -22.33 -1.78
CA ALA A 254 21.90 -21.39 -2.00
C ALA A 254 21.62 -20.55 -0.75
N LEU A 255 21.57 -21.18 0.42
CA LEU A 255 21.40 -20.50 1.70
C LEU A 255 22.53 -19.50 1.96
N LEU A 256 23.80 -19.91 1.84
CA LEU A 256 24.93 -19.04 2.14
C LEU A 256 25.03 -17.87 1.17
N ALA A 257 24.73 -18.07 -0.12
CA ALA A 257 24.65 -16.97 -1.07
C ALA A 257 23.56 -15.95 -0.68
N HIS A 258 22.42 -16.43 -0.19
CA HIS A 258 21.34 -15.57 0.33
C HIS A 258 21.78 -14.81 1.58
N LEU A 259 22.41 -15.47 2.55
CA LEU A 259 22.91 -14.83 3.78
C LEU A 259 24.03 -13.83 3.49
N ASP A 260 24.93 -14.14 2.55
CA ASP A 260 25.98 -13.25 2.08
C ASP A 260 25.36 -11.97 1.46
N SER A 261 24.32 -12.12 0.62
CA SER A 261 23.62 -10.98 0.01
C SER A 261 22.91 -10.07 1.02
N ARG A 262 22.54 -10.63 2.17
CA ARG A 262 21.91 -9.91 3.29
C ARG A 262 22.93 -9.35 4.29
N GLY A 263 24.22 -9.64 4.11
CA GLY A 263 25.29 -9.23 5.02
C GLY A 263 25.29 -9.98 6.36
N ILE A 264 24.57 -11.10 6.46
CA ILE A 264 24.51 -11.94 7.66
C ILE A 264 25.79 -12.76 7.78
N THR A 265 26.31 -13.24 6.65
CA THR A 265 27.61 -13.90 6.53
C THR A 265 28.49 -13.17 5.52
N VAL A 266 29.80 -13.42 5.57
CA VAL A 266 30.76 -12.92 4.58
C VAL A 266 31.63 -14.06 4.05
N ARG A 267 31.77 -14.10 2.73
CA ARG A 267 32.72 -14.97 2.03
C ARG A 267 34.14 -14.47 2.18
N ASP A 268 34.99 -15.34 2.71
CA ASP A 268 36.44 -15.16 2.73
C ASP A 268 37.11 -16.43 2.20
N GLY A 269 37.55 -16.39 0.94
CA GLY A 269 38.03 -17.57 0.23
C GLY A 269 36.99 -18.72 0.24
N ASP A 270 37.37 -19.83 0.88
CA ASP A 270 36.59 -21.07 0.98
C ASP A 270 35.75 -21.17 2.27
N VAL A 271 35.88 -20.20 3.17
CA VAL A 271 35.13 -20.16 4.44
C VAL A 271 34.08 -19.07 4.45
N ARG A 272 33.20 -19.13 5.44
CA ARG A 272 32.30 -18.07 5.85
C ARG A 272 32.64 -17.60 7.24
N ARG A 273 32.50 -16.30 7.45
CA ARG A 273 32.66 -15.62 8.74
C ARG A 273 31.38 -14.83 9.06
N PRO A 274 31.11 -14.49 10.34
CA PRO A 274 30.00 -13.60 10.68
C PRO A 274 30.09 -12.28 9.92
N GLY A 275 28.97 -11.84 9.33
CA GLY A 275 28.87 -10.58 8.63
C GLY A 275 28.49 -9.40 9.54
N PRO A 276 28.50 -8.17 9.02
CA PRO A 276 28.16 -6.97 9.79
C PRO A 276 26.72 -6.98 10.33
N ARG A 277 25.82 -7.78 9.74
CA ARG A 277 24.42 -7.95 10.15
C ARG A 277 24.15 -9.32 10.76
N ALA A 278 25.16 -9.98 11.31
CA ALA A 278 24.99 -11.28 11.97
C ALA A 278 23.96 -11.24 13.11
N SER A 279 23.76 -10.09 13.77
CA SER A 279 22.75 -9.88 14.80
C SER A 279 21.31 -9.70 14.27
N GLU A 280 21.13 -9.56 12.96
CA GLU A 280 19.81 -9.43 12.30
C GLU A 280 19.33 -10.75 11.68
N GLY A 281 20.13 -11.82 11.79
CA GLY A 281 19.85 -13.14 11.25
C GLY A 281 18.92 -13.99 12.11
#